data_AF-A0A543NJV1-F1
#
_entry.id   AF-A0A543NJV1-F1
#
_cell.length_a   1.000
_cell.length_b   1.000
_cell.length_c   1.000
_cell.angle_alpha   90.00
_cell.angle_beta   90.00
_cell.angle_gamma   90.00
#
_symmetry.space_group_name_H-M   'P 1'
#
loop_
_entity.id
_entity.type
_entity.pdbx_description
1 polymer ?
#
loop_
_entity_poly.entity_id
_entity_poly.type
_entity_poly.pdbx_seq_one_letter_code
_entity_poly.pdbx_strand_id
1 'polypeptide(L)' 'MNLTPRERRELRELLEDLTQAMDSGALWPGQLRETTRKLHTYVTAWLGDADENTETEGTPPPHHDH' A
#
# COMPACT_ATOMS: atom_id res chain seq x y z
N MET A 1 -9.77 7.73 10.30
CA MET A 1 -9.03 8.72 11.12
C MET A 1 -8.84 10.01 10.30
N ASN A 2 -8.59 11.20 10.87
CA ASN A 2 -8.31 12.42 10.08
C ASN A 2 -6.81 12.53 9.77
N LEU A 3 -6.41 12.60 8.49
CA LEU A 3 -5.01 12.89 8.10
C LEU A 3 -4.55 14.17 8.76
N THR A 4 -3.34 14.15 9.30
CA THR A 4 -2.65 15.40 9.63
C THR A 4 -2.47 16.23 8.35
N PRO A 5 -2.38 17.57 8.47
CA PRO A 5 -2.16 18.44 7.31
C PRO A 5 -0.91 18.06 6.49
N ARG A 6 0.09 17.47 7.15
CA ARG A 6 1.32 16.98 6.53
C ARG A 6 1.07 15.74 5.69
N GLU A 7 0.45 14.70 6.25
CA GLU A 7 0.15 13.46 5.53
C GLU A 7 -0.75 13.70 4.32
N ARG A 8 -1.68 14.66 4.43
CA ARG A 8 -2.53 15.08 3.31
C ARG A 8 -1.75 15.74 2.18
N ARG A 9 -0.68 16.46 2.51
CA ARG A 9 0.21 17.07 1.51
C ARG A 9 1.05 16.01 0.82
N GLU A 10 1.65 15.11 1.59
CA GLU A 10 2.46 14.00 1.06
C GLU A 10 1.64 13.07 0.16
N LEU A 11 0.39 12.76 0.53
CA LEU A 11 -0.54 12.00 -0.32
C LEU A 11 -0.86 12.70 -1.65
N ARG A 12 -1.06 14.02 -1.59
CA ARG A 12 -1.38 14.81 -2.78
C ARG A 12 -0.19 14.88 -3.73
N GLU A 13 1.01 15.09 -3.21
CA GLU A 13 2.24 15.08 -4.01
C GLU A 13 2.46 13.71 -4.66
N LEU A 14 2.26 12.62 -3.92
CA LEU A 14 2.39 11.26 -4.45
C LEU A 14 1.38 10.96 -5.58
N LEU A 15 0.15 11.47 -5.46
CA LEU A 15 -0.89 11.36 -6.47
C LEU A 15 -0.58 12.18 -7.73
N GLU A 16 -0.01 13.36 -7.56
CA GLU A 16 0.37 14.24 -8.68
C GLU A 16 1.51 13.62 -9.49
N ASP A 17 2.54 13.09 -8.80
CA ASP A 17 3.67 12.39 -9.42
C ASP A 17 3.20 11.14 -10.21
N LEU A 18 2.28 10.35 -9.62
CA LEU A 18 1.67 9.20 -10.29
C LEU A 18 0.90 9.62 -11.55
N THR A 19 0.11 10.70 -11.45
CA THR A 19 -0.71 11.19 -12.57
C THR A 19 0.16 11.67 -13.72
N GLN A 20 1.19 12.45 -13.42
CA GLN A 20 2.14 12.96 -14.41
C GLN A 20 2.92 11.84 -15.08
N ALA A 21 3.31 10.83 -14.31
CA ALA A 21 4.11 9.72 -14.82
C ALA A 21 3.25 8.70 -15.62
N MET A 22 1.93 8.64 -15.37
CA MET A 22 0.95 7.96 -16.25
C MET A 22 0.72 8.74 -17.56
N ASP A 23 0.53 10.06 -17.48
CA ASP A 23 0.26 10.93 -18.64
C ASP A 23 1.46 11.00 -19.61
N SER A 24 2.67 11.06 -19.06
CA SER A 24 3.93 11.05 -19.83
C SER A 24 4.23 9.69 -20.47
N GLY A 25 3.49 8.62 -20.13
CA GLY A 25 3.80 7.24 -20.55
C GLY A 25 5.16 6.74 -20.03
N ALA A 26 5.77 7.47 -19.09
CA ALA A 26 7.10 7.23 -18.57
C ALA A 26 7.14 6.08 -17.54
N LEU A 27 5.99 5.76 -16.94
CA LEU A 27 5.87 4.60 -16.05
C LEU A 27 5.73 3.31 -16.84
N TRP A 28 6.70 2.42 -16.61
CA TRP A 28 6.58 1.04 -17.03
C TRP A 28 5.44 0.38 -16.24
N PRO A 29 4.67 -0.54 -16.85
CA PRO A 29 3.49 -1.15 -16.22
C PRO A 29 3.78 -1.83 -14.87
N GLY A 30 5.02 -2.28 -14.63
CA GLY A 30 5.46 -2.81 -13.33
C GLY A 30 5.56 -1.73 -12.24
N GLN A 31 6.13 -0.57 -12.58
CA GLN A 31 6.32 0.54 -11.65
C GLN A 31 4.99 1.22 -11.31
N LEU A 32 4.08 1.32 -12.29
CA LEU A 32 2.70 1.77 -12.06
C LEU A 32 1.96 0.86 -11.07
N ARG A 33 2.08 -0.46 -11.23
CA ARG A 33 1.47 -1.45 -10.31
C ARG A 33 2.03 -1.32 -8.89
N GLU A 34 3.33 -1.14 -8.74
CA GLU A 34 3.96 -0.93 -7.43
C GLU A 34 3.47 0.36 -6.75
N THR A 35 3.47 1.48 -7.45
CA THR A 35 3.07 2.77 -6.88
C THR A 35 1.58 2.76 -6.51
N THR A 36 0.74 2.16 -7.35
CA THR A 36 -0.70 1.99 -7.06
C THR A 36 -0.93 1.12 -5.83
N ARG A 37 -0.15 0.03 -5.66
CA ARG A 37 -0.24 -0.86 -4.49
C ARG A 37 0.18 -0.15 -3.20
N LYS A 38 1.26 0.64 -3.24
CA LYS A 38 1.73 1.46 -2.11
C LYS A 38 0.68 2.50 -1.69
N LEU A 39 0.08 3.18 -2.67
CA LEU A 39 -1.00 4.14 -2.43
C LEU A 39 -2.22 3.45 -1.80
N HIS A 40 -2.63 2.30 -2.32
CA HIS A 40 -3.73 1.51 -1.78
C HIS A 40 -3.47 1.13 -0.32
N THR A 41 -2.29 0.57 0.00
CA THR A 41 -1.92 0.22 1.39
C THR A 41 -1.97 1.44 2.31
N TYR A 42 -1.46 2.59 1.86
CA TYR A 42 -1.45 3.81 2.68
C TYR A 42 -2.86 4.34 2.94
N VAL A 43 -3.71 4.34 1.91
CA VAL A 43 -5.12 4.78 2.02
C VAL A 43 -5.93 3.80 2.87
N THR A 44 -5.73 2.49 2.74
CA THR A 44 -6.37 1.46 3.57
C THR A 44 -5.95 1.61 5.04
N ALA A 45 -4.66 1.74 5.32
CA ALA A 45 -4.16 1.97 6.68
C ALA A 45 -4.71 3.26 7.30
N TRP A 46 -4.91 4.29 6.48
CA TRP A 46 -5.43 5.58 6.93
C TRP A 46 -6.95 5.59 7.18
N LEU A 47 -7.74 4.94 6.31
CA LEU A 47 -9.20 4.87 6.45
C LEU A 47 -9.64 4.16 7.74
N GLY A 48 -8.74 3.35 8.29
CA GLY A 48 -8.91 2.69 9.57
C GLY A 48 -9.36 1.25 9.35
N ASP A 49 -8.55 0.36 9.89
CA ASP A 49 -8.86 -1.03 10.22
C ASP A 49 -8.32 -2.13 9.26
N ALA A 50 -7.49 -2.97 9.88
CA ALA A 50 -7.37 -4.41 9.71
C ALA A 50 -7.36 -5.00 8.29
N ASP A 51 -6.15 -5.31 7.83
CA ASP A 51 -5.90 -6.72 7.53
C ASP A 51 -4.84 -7.18 8.53
N GLU A 52 -5.29 -7.57 9.72
CA GLU A 52 -4.59 -8.55 10.55
C GLU A 52 -4.55 -9.89 9.81
N ASN A 53 -3.89 -9.92 8.65
CA ASN A 53 -3.69 -11.12 7.84
C ASN A 53 -2.29 -11.10 7.21
N THR A 54 -1.31 -10.67 8.00
CA THR A 54 0.07 -11.17 7.87
C THR A 54 0.28 -12.44 8.71
N GLU A 55 -0.74 -13.30 8.84
CA GLU A 55 -0.54 -14.69 9.27
C GLU A 55 -0.99 -15.65 8.17
N THR A 56 -0.20 -15.70 7.10
CA THR A 56 0.09 -16.98 6.46
C THR A 56 1.60 -17.07 6.25
N GLU A 57 2.34 -16.74 7.30
CA GLU A 57 3.66 -17.32 7.49
C GLU A 57 3.42 -18.82 7.70
N GLY A 58 3.99 -19.64 6.83
CA GLY A 58 3.85 -21.09 6.85
C GLY A 58 4.48 -21.68 8.11
N THR A 59 3.72 -21.69 9.20
CA THR A 59 4.04 -22.47 10.39
C THR A 59 3.46 -23.87 10.15
N PRO A 60 4.28 -24.91 9.85
CA PRO A 60 3.77 -26.27 9.94
C PRO A 60 3.31 -26.52 11.39
N PRO A 61 2.18 -27.20 11.61
CA PRO A 61 1.74 -27.50 12.97
C PRO A 61 2.84 -28.32 13.68
N PRO A 62 3.14 -28.06 14.97
CA PRO A 62 3.97 -28.97 15.73
C PRO A 62 3.23 -30.30 15.82
N HIS A 63 3.69 -31.29 15.06
CA HIS A 63 3.34 -32.69 15.30
C HIS A 63 3.93 -33.06 16.67
N HIS A 64 3.10 -32.99 17.70
CA HIS A 64 3.36 -33.64 18.97
C HIS A 64 3.04 -35.13 18.75
N ASP A 65 4.07 -35.93 18.46
CA ASP A 65 3.96 -37.39 18.49
C ASP A 65 4.20 -37.83 19.94
N HIS A 66 3.25 -38.63 20.44
CA HIS A 66 3.12 -39.07 21.83
C HIS A 66 3.56 -40.52 21.95
#